data_AF-A0A8B3RGU5-F1
#
_entry.id   AF-A0A8B3RGU5-F1
#
_cell.length_a   1.000
_cell.length_b   1.000
_cell.length_c   1.000
_cell.angle_alpha   90.00
_cell.angle_beta   90.00
_cell.angle_gamma   90.00
#
_symmetry.space_group_name_H-M   'P 1'
#
loop_
_entity.id
_entity.type
_entity.pdbx_description
1 polymer ?
#
loop_
_entity_poly.entity_id
_entity_poly.type
_entity_poly.pdbx_seq_one_letter_code
_entity_poly.pdbx_strand_id
1 'polypeptide(L)'
;MTGSPKHNSPRPPRQSAPRRKRRAPKRVYIMRRVMVLLVAALWVAFIWLSVAGEARALFRARNLQTSSSAGAPSRWKPTQFRDAQIERANTGQNESAGHNEKTHAEQDTQAIAALEAPLSEEQRHEILDKARQAAYEDNKTPTTMRYCVATNGNVGSAEGFANTVFRVLDNPQGWPRAGIVFEETTDRNACEFTITLAESTKLPEYSQGCSVDYSCRVGENVIINKKRWDEAVEHWFTHGETLSQYRTMVLNHEVGHVLGHVDNETVCEGAGKKAPLMQEQSMDLRGCTPNAWPLDNELWTAY
;
A
#
# COMPACT_ATOMS: atom_id res chain seq x y z
N MET A 1 -36.47 15.49 -87.87
CA MET A 1 -37.50 14.99 -86.94
C MET A 1 -36.80 14.27 -85.79
N THR A 2 -37.09 14.78 -84.60
CA THR A 2 -36.44 14.56 -83.29
C THR A 2 -36.80 13.22 -82.63
N GLY A 3 -35.86 12.62 -81.90
CA GLY A 3 -36.13 11.51 -80.97
C GLY A 3 -34.99 11.30 -79.97
N SER A 4 -35.15 11.87 -78.77
CA SER A 4 -34.19 11.98 -77.65
C SER A 4 -33.80 10.66 -76.96
N PRO A 5 -32.64 10.61 -76.25
CA PRO A 5 -32.22 9.45 -75.47
C PRO A 5 -32.86 9.42 -74.07
N LYS A 6 -33.19 8.22 -73.58
CA LYS A 6 -33.81 7.99 -72.26
C LYS A 6 -32.76 8.04 -71.14
N HIS A 7 -32.96 8.96 -70.19
CA HIS A 7 -32.26 9.02 -68.91
C HIS A 7 -32.78 7.94 -67.94
N ASN A 8 -31.88 7.15 -67.36
CA ASN A 8 -32.18 6.27 -66.21
C ASN A 8 -32.16 7.09 -64.91
N SER A 9 -33.24 7.00 -64.13
CA SER A 9 -33.33 7.59 -62.78
C SER A 9 -32.85 6.59 -61.71
N PRO A 10 -32.20 7.03 -60.61
CA PRO A 10 -31.79 6.13 -59.52
C PRO A 10 -32.99 5.73 -58.63
N ARG A 11 -33.00 4.46 -58.17
CA ARG A 11 -33.96 3.95 -57.19
C ARG A 11 -33.77 4.62 -55.81
N PRO A 12 -34.86 4.83 -55.03
CA PRO A 12 -34.75 5.33 -53.66
C PRO A 12 -34.24 4.24 -52.70
N PRO A 13 -33.63 4.62 -51.56
CA PRO A 13 -33.13 3.66 -50.58
C PRO A 13 -34.29 2.99 -49.81
N ARG A 14 -34.13 1.69 -49.51
CA ARG A 14 -35.04 0.91 -48.66
C ARG A 14 -35.00 1.44 -47.23
N GLN A 15 -36.14 1.85 -46.70
CA GLN A 15 -36.33 2.12 -45.28
C GLN A 15 -36.33 0.80 -44.50
N SER A 16 -35.48 0.70 -43.47
CA SER A 16 -35.42 -0.43 -42.54
C SER A 16 -36.50 -0.30 -41.45
N ALA A 17 -37.29 -1.35 -41.27
CA ALA A 17 -38.34 -1.40 -40.25
C ALA A 17 -37.75 -1.48 -38.82
N PRO A 18 -38.42 -0.92 -37.80
CA PRO A 18 -37.90 -0.93 -36.43
C PRO A 18 -38.01 -2.33 -35.80
N ARG A 19 -36.92 -2.76 -35.18
CA ARG A 19 -36.78 -4.07 -34.51
C ARG A 19 -37.61 -4.09 -33.22
N ARG A 20 -38.71 -4.86 -33.21
CA ARG A 20 -39.61 -5.03 -32.05
C ARG A 20 -38.87 -5.74 -30.90
N LYS A 21 -38.56 -5.03 -29.80
CA LYS A 21 -37.99 -5.62 -28.58
C LYS A 21 -38.99 -6.62 -27.97
N ARG A 22 -38.65 -7.91 -27.93
CA ARG A 22 -39.44 -8.94 -27.23
C ARG A 22 -39.37 -8.69 -25.71
N ARG A 23 -40.51 -8.42 -25.08
CA ARG A 23 -40.63 -8.35 -23.62
C ARG A 23 -40.51 -9.76 -23.04
N ALA A 24 -39.65 -9.94 -22.04
CA ALA A 24 -39.50 -11.21 -21.34
C ALA A 24 -40.82 -11.60 -20.64
N PRO A 25 -41.19 -12.89 -20.62
CA PRO A 25 -42.47 -13.33 -20.05
C PRO A 25 -42.50 -13.09 -18.54
N LYS A 26 -43.63 -12.58 -18.02
CA LYS A 26 -43.84 -12.22 -16.60
C LYS A 26 -43.38 -13.28 -15.59
N ARG A 27 -43.39 -14.57 -15.96
CA ARG A 27 -42.91 -15.70 -15.14
C ARG A 27 -41.41 -15.61 -14.78
N VAL A 28 -40.57 -15.07 -15.67
CA VAL A 28 -39.12 -14.90 -15.42
C VAL A 28 -38.87 -13.84 -14.34
N TYR A 29 -39.70 -12.79 -14.31
CA TYR A 29 -39.59 -11.74 -13.31
C TYR A 29 -40.02 -12.21 -11.92
N ILE A 30 -41.04 -13.07 -11.85
CA ILE A 30 -41.50 -13.69 -10.60
C ILE A 30 -40.43 -14.65 -10.06
N MET A 31 -39.85 -15.52 -10.90
CA MET A 31 -38.78 -16.44 -10.49
C MET A 31 -37.54 -15.69 -9.97
N ARG A 32 -37.14 -14.59 -10.64
CA ARG A 32 -36.02 -13.75 -10.16
C ARG A 32 -36.32 -13.10 -8.81
N ARG A 33 -37.54 -12.59 -8.59
CA ARG A 33 -37.92 -12.01 -7.29
C ARG A 33 -37.93 -13.04 -6.17
N VAL A 34 -38.43 -14.25 -6.44
CA VAL A 34 -38.41 -15.34 -5.44
C VAL A 34 -36.98 -15.75 -5.09
N MET A 35 -36.08 -15.87 -6.09
CA MET A 35 -34.66 -16.16 -5.81
C MET A 35 -33.99 -15.07 -4.96
N VAL A 36 -34.22 -13.79 -5.28
CA VAL A 36 -33.65 -12.68 -4.51
C VAL A 36 -34.14 -12.69 -3.06
N LEU A 37 -35.43 -12.97 -2.83
CA LEU A 37 -35.98 -13.07 -1.48
C LEU A 37 -35.42 -14.26 -0.69
N LEU A 38 -35.20 -15.40 -1.34
CA LEU A 38 -34.59 -16.58 -0.70
C LEU A 38 -33.13 -16.31 -0.32
N VAL A 39 -32.35 -15.69 -1.21
CA VAL A 39 -30.96 -15.33 -0.92
C VAL A 39 -30.88 -14.32 0.23
N ALA A 40 -31.76 -13.32 0.25
CA ALA A 40 -31.83 -12.35 1.34
C ALA A 40 -32.20 -13.01 2.68
N ALA A 41 -33.15 -13.94 2.68
CA ALA A 41 -33.53 -14.68 3.89
C ALA A 41 -32.39 -15.55 4.43
N LEU A 42 -31.65 -16.22 3.53
CA LEU A 42 -30.46 -17.00 3.90
C LEU A 42 -29.35 -16.12 4.45
N TRP A 43 -29.13 -14.94 3.88
CA TRP A 43 -28.17 -13.95 4.37
C TRP A 43 -28.52 -13.45 5.78
N VAL A 44 -29.80 -13.14 6.03
CA VAL A 44 -30.27 -12.73 7.37
C VAL A 44 -30.12 -13.86 8.38
N ALA A 45 -30.42 -15.10 8.00
CA ALA A 45 -30.23 -16.27 8.86
C ALA A 45 -28.75 -16.50 9.20
N PHE A 46 -27.85 -16.31 8.23
CA PHE A 46 -26.40 -16.40 8.43
C PHE A 46 -25.89 -15.34 9.41
N ILE A 47 -26.31 -14.07 9.25
CA ILE A 47 -25.96 -12.99 10.20
C ILE A 47 -26.46 -13.32 11.61
N TRP A 48 -27.70 -13.80 11.75
CA TRP A 48 -28.26 -14.20 13.05
C TRP A 48 -27.49 -15.36 13.71
N LEU A 49 -27.05 -16.35 12.92
CA LEU A 49 -26.24 -17.45 13.42
C LEU A 49 -24.84 -17.00 13.87
N SER A 50 -24.22 -16.05 13.18
CA SER A 50 -22.91 -15.49 13.56
C SER A 50 -22.97 -14.70 14.87
N VAL A 51 -23.99 -13.85 15.05
CA VAL A 51 -24.17 -13.07 16.29
C VAL A 51 -24.52 -13.96 17.49
N ALA A 52 -25.30 -15.03 17.27
CA ALA A 52 -25.60 -16.00 18.33
C ALA A 52 -24.39 -16.89 18.71
N GLY A 53 -23.42 -17.05 17.80
CA GLY A 53 -22.15 -17.76 18.03
C GLY A 53 -21.22 -17.03 19.00
N GLU A 54 -21.12 -15.71 18.86
CA GLU A 54 -20.25 -14.86 19.71
C GLU A 54 -20.75 -14.75 21.16
N ALA A 55 -22.07 -14.80 21.38
CA ALA A 55 -22.66 -14.78 22.73
C ALA A 55 -22.31 -16.03 23.57
N ARG A 56 -22.02 -17.18 22.95
CA ARG A 56 -21.60 -18.41 23.66
C ARG A 56 -20.11 -18.43 23.99
N ALA A 57 -19.28 -17.72 23.23
CA ALA A 57 -17.83 -17.63 23.47
C ALA A 57 -17.51 -16.75 24.70
N LEU A 58 -18.26 -15.66 24.89
CA LEU A 58 -18.07 -14.75 26.03
C LEU A 58 -18.43 -15.36 27.39
N PHE A 59 -19.31 -16.38 27.44
CA PHE A 59 -19.69 -17.05 28.70
C PHE A 59 -18.66 -18.10 29.16
N ARG A 60 -17.84 -18.66 28.26
CA ARG A 60 -16.74 -19.59 28.63
C ARG A 60 -15.52 -18.85 29.19
N ALA A 61 -15.20 -17.67 28.67
CA ALA A 61 -14.05 -16.89 29.13
C ALA A 61 -14.17 -16.43 30.59
N ARG A 62 -15.40 -16.16 31.06
CA ARG A 62 -15.65 -15.66 32.43
C ARG A 62 -15.45 -16.71 33.53
N ASN A 63 -15.46 -18.01 33.20
CA ASN A 63 -15.33 -19.10 34.18
C ASN A 63 -13.88 -19.63 34.33
N LEU A 64 -12.92 -19.18 33.52
CA LEU A 64 -11.51 -19.55 33.64
C LEU A 64 -10.70 -18.59 34.54
N GLN A 65 -11.22 -17.40 34.83
CA GLN A 65 -10.55 -16.41 35.69
C GLN A 65 -10.79 -16.59 37.21
N THR A 66 -11.62 -17.56 37.61
CA THR A 66 -11.97 -17.82 39.02
C THR A 66 -11.14 -18.92 39.69
N SER A 67 -10.11 -19.47 39.03
CA SER A 67 -9.30 -20.59 39.56
C SER A 67 -7.81 -20.29 39.60
N SER A 68 -7.38 -19.22 40.30
CA SER A 68 -5.95 -18.99 40.61
C SER A 68 -5.77 -18.10 41.84
N SER A 69 -6.37 -18.47 42.97
CA SER A 69 -6.01 -17.89 44.27
C SER A 69 -6.20 -18.89 45.40
N ALA A 70 -5.27 -19.83 45.53
CA ALA A 70 -5.12 -20.64 46.75
C ALA A 70 -3.67 -21.10 46.91
N GLY A 71 -2.92 -20.41 47.76
CA GLY A 71 -1.63 -20.84 48.30
C GLY A 71 -1.59 -20.51 49.79
N ALA A 72 -1.72 -21.55 50.61
CA ALA A 72 -1.79 -21.52 52.08
C ALA A 72 -0.42 -21.17 52.74
N PRO A 73 -0.37 -20.87 54.06
CA PRO A 73 0.76 -20.19 54.68
C PRO A 73 1.83 -21.16 55.20
N SER A 74 3.11 -20.91 54.90
CA SER A 74 4.23 -21.60 55.54
C SER A 74 5.18 -20.61 56.24
N ARG A 75 4.93 -20.49 57.54
CA ARG A 75 5.85 -20.24 58.66
C ARG A 75 7.35 -20.17 58.32
N TRP A 76 7.95 -18.99 58.37
CA TRP A 76 9.39 -18.78 58.62
C TRP A 76 9.63 -17.56 59.51
N LYS A 77 10.53 -17.70 60.50
CA LYS A 77 10.95 -16.66 61.44
C LYS A 77 12.12 -15.85 60.87
N PRO A 78 12.33 -14.60 61.32
CA PRO A 78 13.25 -13.67 60.69
C PRO A 78 14.69 -13.86 61.21
N THR A 79 15.65 -13.86 60.30
CA THR A 79 17.05 -13.52 60.60
C THR A 79 17.45 -12.35 59.73
N GLN A 80 17.80 -11.26 60.40
CA GLN A 80 18.36 -10.04 59.83
C GLN A 80 19.63 -10.36 59.03
N PHE A 81 19.62 -10.07 57.73
CA PHE A 81 20.85 -9.85 56.96
C PHE A 81 20.63 -8.74 55.93
N ARG A 82 21.18 -7.58 56.30
CA ARG A 82 21.66 -6.44 55.49
C ARG A 82 20.99 -6.17 54.14
N ASP A 83 20.25 -5.07 54.14
CA ASP A 83 20.12 -4.14 53.02
C ASP A 83 21.48 -3.87 52.37
N ALA A 84 21.54 -4.07 51.05
CA ALA A 84 22.36 -3.35 50.06
C ALA A 84 22.65 -4.26 48.86
N GLN A 85 21.65 -4.54 48.00
CA GLN A 85 21.96 -4.96 46.62
C GLN A 85 20.83 -4.85 45.58
N ILE A 86 19.65 -4.33 45.93
CA ILE A 86 18.56 -4.10 44.96
C ILE A 86 18.52 -2.60 44.58
N GLU A 87 19.56 -2.11 43.93
CA GLU A 87 19.53 -0.80 43.26
C GLU A 87 20.47 -0.70 42.04
N ARG A 88 21.12 -1.82 41.64
CA ARG A 88 22.03 -1.86 40.48
C ARG A 88 21.56 -2.70 39.29
N ALA A 89 20.40 -3.37 39.39
CA ALA A 89 19.88 -4.20 38.31
C ALA A 89 18.91 -3.46 37.37
N ASN A 90 18.44 -2.25 37.73
CA ASN A 90 17.44 -1.51 36.94
C ASN A 90 18.03 -0.33 36.14
N THR A 91 19.32 -0.01 36.33
CA THR A 91 20.00 1.09 35.63
C THR A 91 20.67 0.63 34.33
N GLY A 92 21.06 -0.64 34.20
CA GLY A 92 21.76 -1.16 33.02
C GLY A 92 20.87 -1.47 31.80
N GLN A 93 19.58 -1.78 32.00
CA GLN A 93 18.67 -2.03 30.87
C GLN A 93 18.12 -0.74 30.25
N ASN A 94 17.91 0.31 31.07
CA ASN A 94 17.38 1.58 30.61
C ASN A 94 18.46 2.42 29.88
N GLU A 95 19.72 2.31 30.29
CA GLU A 95 20.84 2.93 29.57
C GLU A 95 21.13 2.23 28.24
N SER A 96 21.06 0.89 28.17
CA SER A 96 21.27 0.16 26.91
C SER A 96 20.14 0.36 25.91
N ALA A 97 18.88 0.34 26.35
CA ALA A 97 17.74 0.63 25.47
C ALA A 97 17.76 2.08 24.99
N GLY A 98 18.02 3.05 25.89
CA GLY A 98 18.13 4.46 25.54
C GLY A 98 19.36 4.82 24.69
N HIS A 99 20.45 4.06 24.76
CA HIS A 99 21.59 4.22 23.85
C HIS A 99 21.27 3.63 22.47
N ASN A 100 20.67 2.43 22.41
CA ASN A 100 20.26 1.80 21.14
C ASN A 100 19.22 2.63 20.40
N GLU A 101 18.22 3.18 21.10
CA GLU A 101 17.17 4.00 20.49
C GLU A 101 17.72 5.32 19.94
N LYS A 102 18.65 5.98 20.65
CA LYS A 102 19.35 7.17 20.15
C LYS A 102 20.21 6.86 18.93
N THR A 103 20.95 5.76 18.94
CA THR A 103 21.75 5.32 17.78
C THR A 103 20.85 4.97 16.58
N HIS A 104 19.68 4.38 16.82
CA HIS A 104 18.75 4.03 15.75
C HIS A 104 18.12 5.27 15.10
N ALA A 105 17.71 6.27 15.89
CA ALA A 105 17.21 7.54 15.36
C ALA A 105 18.28 8.35 14.62
N GLU A 106 19.53 8.33 15.10
CA GLU A 106 20.68 8.95 14.41
C GLU A 106 20.96 8.25 13.07
N GLN A 107 20.93 6.91 13.04
CA GLN A 107 21.08 6.12 11.82
C GLN A 107 19.97 6.42 10.82
N ASP A 108 18.72 6.51 11.26
CA ASP A 108 17.61 6.85 10.37
C ASP A 108 17.75 8.27 9.81
N THR A 109 18.15 9.23 10.64
CA THR A 109 18.42 10.60 10.20
C THR A 109 19.50 10.62 9.11
N GLN A 110 20.57 9.83 9.27
CA GLN A 110 21.61 9.68 8.25
C GLN A 110 21.08 8.99 7.00
N ALA A 111 20.22 7.97 7.13
CA ALA A 111 19.61 7.29 5.99
C ALA A 111 18.70 8.23 5.19
N ILE A 112 17.88 9.05 5.87
CA ILE A 112 17.07 10.10 5.23
C ILE A 112 17.97 11.11 4.52
N ALA A 113 19.00 11.62 5.20
CA ALA A 113 19.92 12.58 4.59
C ALA A 113 20.63 11.99 3.35
N ALA A 114 20.98 10.71 3.37
CA ALA A 114 21.57 10.02 2.23
C ALA A 114 20.57 9.84 1.06
N LEU A 115 19.30 9.58 1.37
CA LEU A 115 18.24 9.50 0.36
C LEU A 115 17.96 10.86 -0.29
N GLU A 116 17.93 11.93 0.50
CA GLU A 116 17.63 13.28 0.05
C GLU A 116 18.85 14.00 -0.59
N ALA A 117 20.07 13.49 -0.39
CA ALA A 117 21.28 14.11 -0.89
C ALA A 117 21.28 14.26 -2.43
N PRO A 118 21.70 15.43 -2.95
CA PRO A 118 21.86 15.67 -4.38
C PRO A 118 22.69 14.57 -5.06
N LEU A 119 22.29 14.22 -6.28
CA LEU A 119 22.95 13.20 -7.09
C LEU A 119 23.76 13.86 -8.22
N SER A 120 25.03 13.46 -8.35
CA SER A 120 25.78 13.74 -9.57
C SER A 120 25.26 12.91 -10.74
N GLU A 121 25.55 13.31 -11.97
CA GLU A 121 25.22 12.54 -13.17
C GLU A 121 25.83 11.12 -13.13
N GLU A 122 27.06 10.99 -12.65
CA GLU A 122 27.74 9.70 -12.44
C GLU A 122 26.98 8.81 -11.46
N GLN A 123 26.52 9.35 -10.32
CA GLN A 123 25.73 8.59 -9.34
C GLN A 123 24.37 8.18 -9.91
N ARG A 124 23.73 9.03 -10.74
CA ARG A 124 22.48 8.67 -11.42
C ARG A 124 22.70 7.50 -12.39
N HIS A 125 23.77 7.55 -13.19
CA HIS A 125 24.12 6.45 -14.08
C HIS A 125 24.43 5.16 -13.32
N GLU A 126 25.19 5.22 -12.22
CA GLU A 126 25.50 4.04 -11.41
C GLU A 126 24.24 3.38 -10.83
N ILE A 127 23.28 4.17 -10.34
CA ILE A 127 21.99 3.65 -9.82
C ILE A 127 21.21 2.96 -10.95
N LEU A 128 21.08 3.60 -12.11
CA LEU A 128 20.37 3.03 -13.26
C LEU A 128 21.04 1.76 -13.79
N ASP A 129 22.37 1.70 -13.78
CA ASP A 129 23.10 0.50 -14.19
C ASP A 129 22.88 -0.66 -13.22
N LYS A 130 22.86 -0.40 -11.90
CA LYS A 130 22.49 -1.41 -10.90
C LYS A 130 21.04 -1.86 -11.04
N ALA A 131 20.12 -0.97 -11.36
CA ALA A 131 18.73 -1.32 -11.63
C ALA A 131 18.61 -2.26 -12.84
N ARG A 132 19.24 -1.91 -13.97
CA ARG A 132 19.29 -2.77 -15.17
C ARG A 132 19.93 -4.12 -14.87
N GLN A 133 21.01 -4.14 -14.09
CA GLN A 133 21.67 -5.37 -13.69
C GLN A 133 20.74 -6.28 -12.87
N ALA A 134 20.01 -5.73 -11.89
CA ALA A 134 19.04 -6.48 -11.10
C ALA A 134 17.92 -7.08 -11.96
N ALA A 135 17.44 -6.35 -12.96
CA ALA A 135 16.49 -6.87 -13.93
C ALA A 135 17.04 -8.09 -14.70
N TYR A 136 18.29 -8.01 -15.19
CA TYR A 136 18.91 -9.12 -15.90
C TYR A 136 19.14 -10.34 -15.00
N GLU A 137 19.53 -10.13 -13.74
CA GLU A 137 19.71 -11.20 -12.74
C GLU A 137 18.41 -11.96 -12.47
N ASP A 138 17.27 -11.28 -12.50
CA ASP A 138 15.94 -11.88 -12.38
C ASP A 138 15.34 -12.31 -13.74
N ASN A 139 16.18 -12.46 -14.78
CA ASN A 139 15.83 -12.91 -16.13
C ASN A 139 14.79 -12.02 -16.83
N LYS A 140 14.82 -10.72 -16.58
CA LYS A 140 13.98 -9.71 -17.23
C LYS A 140 14.78 -8.95 -18.28
N THR A 141 14.07 -8.40 -19.27
CA THR A 141 14.61 -7.36 -20.15
C THR A 141 14.13 -6.01 -19.60
N PRO A 142 15.03 -5.07 -19.24
CA PRO A 142 14.63 -3.78 -18.69
C PRO A 142 13.74 -2.98 -19.65
N THR A 143 12.60 -2.50 -19.16
CA THR A 143 11.76 -1.49 -19.80
C THR A 143 11.87 -0.19 -19.02
N THR A 144 12.15 0.91 -19.71
CA THR A 144 12.20 2.23 -19.07
C THR A 144 10.81 2.84 -19.00
N MET A 145 10.40 3.27 -17.81
CA MET A 145 9.23 4.12 -17.61
C MET A 145 9.64 5.53 -17.18
N ARG A 146 9.07 6.56 -17.81
CA ARG A 146 9.38 7.95 -17.50
C ARG A 146 8.40 8.57 -16.52
N TYR A 147 8.91 9.31 -15.54
CA TYR A 147 8.09 9.97 -14.54
C TYR A 147 8.47 11.44 -14.31
N CYS A 148 7.49 12.19 -13.82
CA CYS A 148 7.67 13.58 -13.37
C CYS A 148 7.59 13.64 -11.84
N VAL A 149 8.30 14.58 -11.21
CA VAL A 149 8.11 14.94 -9.80
C VAL A 149 7.39 16.28 -9.70
N ALA A 150 6.41 16.38 -8.79
CA ALA A 150 5.65 17.59 -8.54
C ALA A 150 5.37 17.81 -7.04
N THR A 151 4.85 18.98 -6.70
CA THR A 151 4.37 19.33 -5.36
C THR A 151 2.99 19.95 -5.40
N ASN A 152 2.18 19.75 -4.37
CA ASN A 152 0.87 20.40 -4.22
C ASN A 152 0.64 20.87 -2.77
N GLY A 153 0.33 22.15 -2.58
CA GLY A 153 0.18 22.77 -1.27
C GLY A 153 1.51 23.12 -0.60
N ASN A 154 1.49 23.35 0.71
CA ASN A 154 2.67 23.76 1.46
C ASN A 154 3.52 22.55 1.90
N VAL A 155 4.44 22.12 1.05
CA VAL A 155 5.29 20.94 1.31
C VAL A 155 6.80 21.24 1.38
N GLY A 156 7.20 22.49 1.14
CA GLY A 156 8.62 22.88 1.06
C GLY A 156 9.25 22.55 -0.29
N SER A 157 10.58 22.39 -0.32
CA SER A 157 11.33 22.04 -1.53
C SER A 157 11.07 20.61 -1.97
N ALA A 158 11.02 20.38 -3.28
CA ALA A 158 10.87 19.06 -3.89
C ALA A 158 12.21 18.32 -4.07
N GLU A 159 13.36 18.97 -3.88
CA GLU A 159 14.67 18.41 -4.27
C GLU A 159 15.01 17.11 -3.52
N GLY A 160 14.94 17.13 -2.19
CA GLY A 160 15.18 15.93 -1.37
C GLY A 160 14.18 14.81 -1.65
N PHE A 161 12.92 15.18 -1.91
CA PHE A 161 11.87 14.25 -2.32
C PHE A 161 12.20 13.59 -3.67
N ALA A 162 12.56 14.38 -4.69
CA ALA A 162 12.93 13.90 -6.01
C ALA A 162 14.13 12.95 -5.97
N ASN A 163 15.18 13.30 -5.20
CA ASN A 163 16.35 12.43 -5.01
C ASN A 163 15.98 11.11 -4.32
N THR A 164 15.07 11.16 -3.34
CA THR A 164 14.57 9.94 -2.67
C THR A 164 13.79 9.06 -3.64
N VAL A 165 12.89 9.65 -4.43
CA VAL A 165 12.13 8.93 -5.47
C VAL A 165 13.08 8.20 -6.42
N PHE A 166 14.06 8.92 -6.99
CA PHE A 166 15.02 8.33 -7.92
C PHE A 166 15.79 7.15 -7.31
N ARG A 167 16.27 7.28 -6.07
CA ARG A 167 17.02 6.20 -5.38
C ARG A 167 16.15 5.00 -5.03
N VAL A 168 14.90 5.22 -4.66
CA VAL A 168 13.99 4.15 -4.24
C VAL A 168 13.49 3.35 -5.42
N LEU A 169 13.02 4.01 -6.47
CA LEU A 169 12.41 3.33 -7.62
C LEU A 169 13.43 2.49 -8.39
N ASP A 170 14.67 2.97 -8.52
CA ASP A 170 15.76 2.25 -9.19
C ASP A 170 16.65 1.45 -8.22
N ASN A 171 16.14 1.15 -7.01
CA ASN A 171 16.87 0.28 -6.09
C ASN A 171 16.85 -1.19 -6.56
N PRO A 172 17.98 -1.91 -6.58
CA PRO A 172 18.03 -3.33 -6.94
C PRO A 172 17.15 -4.27 -6.13
N GLN A 173 16.66 -3.87 -4.94
CA GLN A 173 15.72 -4.65 -4.14
C GLN A 173 14.26 -4.55 -4.62
N GLY A 174 13.93 -3.55 -5.45
CA GLY A 174 12.57 -3.19 -5.81
C GLY A 174 12.15 -3.62 -7.21
N TRP A 175 11.36 -2.76 -7.84
CA TRP A 175 10.78 -2.95 -9.17
C TRP A 175 11.74 -3.18 -10.35
N PRO A 176 13.05 -2.84 -10.30
CA PRO A 176 14.01 -3.31 -11.30
C PRO A 176 14.01 -4.82 -11.45
N ARG A 177 13.78 -5.57 -10.36
CA ARG A 177 13.63 -7.03 -10.40
C ARG A 177 12.37 -7.51 -11.13
N ALA A 178 11.34 -6.67 -11.23
CA ALA A 178 10.17 -6.91 -12.07
C ALA A 178 10.42 -6.57 -13.55
N GLY A 179 11.56 -5.93 -13.87
CA GLY A 179 11.96 -5.54 -15.22
C GLY A 179 11.77 -4.06 -15.53
N ILE A 180 11.47 -3.21 -14.55
CA ILE A 180 11.21 -1.78 -14.78
C ILE A 180 12.35 -0.91 -14.24
N VAL A 181 12.83 -0.02 -15.10
CA VAL A 181 13.78 1.04 -14.73
C VAL A 181 13.08 2.38 -14.88
N PHE A 182 13.30 3.32 -13.98
CA PHE A 182 12.59 4.59 -13.95
C PHE A 182 13.50 5.73 -14.39
N GLU A 183 12.97 6.63 -15.22
CA GLU A 183 13.73 7.80 -15.67
C GLU A 183 12.93 9.07 -15.39
N GLU A 184 13.46 9.90 -14.49
CA GLU A 184 12.89 11.21 -14.21
C GLU A 184 13.04 12.13 -15.42
N THR A 185 11.98 12.84 -15.81
CA THR A 185 12.03 13.87 -16.84
C THR A 185 11.26 15.13 -16.43
N THR A 186 11.71 16.27 -16.93
CA THR A 186 11.02 17.56 -16.78
C THR A 186 10.10 17.87 -17.97
N ASP A 187 10.17 17.09 -19.05
CA ASP A 187 9.20 17.18 -20.14
C ASP A 187 7.90 16.49 -19.73
N ARG A 188 6.93 17.30 -19.31
CA ARG A 188 5.60 16.85 -18.88
C ARG A 188 4.84 16.06 -19.95
N ASN A 189 5.19 16.18 -21.23
CA ASN A 189 4.55 15.40 -22.29
C ASN A 189 5.19 14.01 -22.47
N ALA A 190 6.36 13.78 -21.87
CA ALA A 190 7.08 12.51 -21.90
C ALA A 190 6.88 11.66 -20.64
N CYS A 191 6.28 12.23 -19.58
CA CYS A 191 5.97 11.52 -18.34
C CYS A 191 4.78 10.58 -18.53
N GLU A 192 4.99 9.30 -18.20
CA GLU A 192 3.94 8.28 -18.17
C GLU A 192 3.13 8.34 -16.87
N PHE A 193 3.74 8.87 -15.80
CA PHE A 193 3.06 9.17 -14.55
C PHE A 193 3.76 10.31 -13.80
N THR A 194 3.07 10.91 -12.82
CA THR A 194 3.60 11.98 -11.98
C THR A 194 3.53 11.58 -10.51
N ILE A 195 4.67 11.68 -9.82
CA ILE A 195 4.77 11.51 -8.37
C ILE A 195 4.72 12.88 -7.72
N THR A 196 3.68 13.12 -6.91
CA THR A 196 3.43 14.40 -6.27
C THR A 196 3.54 14.30 -4.76
N LEU A 197 4.38 15.12 -4.12
CA LEU A 197 4.31 15.33 -2.67
C LEU A 197 3.23 16.37 -2.37
N ALA A 198 2.19 15.98 -1.64
CA ALA A 198 1.01 16.81 -1.43
C ALA A 198 0.73 17.05 0.05
N GLU A 199 0.39 18.29 0.39
CA GLU A 199 -0.17 18.64 1.71
C GLU A 199 -1.43 17.79 1.96
N SER A 200 -1.58 17.23 3.16
CA SER A 200 -2.66 16.29 3.50
C SER A 200 -4.07 16.77 3.12
N THR A 201 -4.33 18.08 3.26
CA THR A 201 -5.62 18.71 2.95
C THR A 201 -5.94 18.76 1.44
N LYS A 202 -4.94 18.57 0.58
CA LYS A 202 -5.05 18.59 -0.88
C LYS A 202 -5.41 17.25 -1.50
N LEU A 203 -5.21 16.14 -0.80
CA LEU A 203 -5.44 14.80 -1.36
C LEU A 203 -6.88 14.57 -1.81
N PRO A 204 -7.93 15.01 -1.08
CA PRO A 204 -9.31 14.86 -1.55
C PRO A 204 -9.64 15.62 -2.85
N GLU A 205 -8.78 16.55 -3.29
CA GLU A 205 -8.95 17.27 -4.56
C GLU A 205 -8.68 16.35 -5.78
N TYR A 206 -7.91 15.26 -5.61
CA TYR A 206 -7.60 14.33 -6.71
C TYR A 206 -8.73 13.34 -6.99
N SER A 207 -9.43 12.87 -5.96
CA SER A 207 -10.54 11.92 -6.06
C SER A 207 -11.29 11.81 -4.75
N GLN A 208 -12.58 11.44 -4.80
CA GLN A 208 -13.39 11.11 -3.62
C GLN A 208 -12.84 9.91 -2.83
N GLY A 209 -12.03 9.06 -3.46
CA GLY A 209 -11.37 7.93 -2.79
C GLY A 209 -10.11 8.30 -2.01
N CYS A 210 -9.52 9.48 -2.26
CA CYS A 210 -8.34 9.92 -1.54
C CYS A 210 -8.74 10.55 -0.20
N SER A 211 -8.09 10.09 0.88
CA SER A 211 -8.28 10.63 2.23
C SER A 211 -7.22 11.68 2.55
N VAL A 212 -7.45 12.45 3.61
CA VAL A 212 -6.41 13.32 4.19
C VAL A 212 -5.36 12.54 4.98
N ASP A 213 -5.60 11.26 5.24
CA ASP A 213 -4.81 10.47 6.20
C ASP A 213 -3.70 9.65 5.54
N TYR A 214 -3.84 9.29 4.27
CA TYR A 214 -2.94 8.35 3.58
C TYR A 214 -2.57 8.85 2.19
N SER A 215 -1.50 8.29 1.61
CA SER A 215 -1.19 8.44 0.18
C SER A 215 -2.27 7.76 -0.68
N CYS A 216 -2.33 8.10 -1.97
CA CYS A 216 -3.22 7.44 -2.91
C CYS A 216 -2.70 7.55 -4.34
N ARG A 217 -3.18 6.67 -5.23
CA ARG A 217 -2.96 6.72 -6.67
C ARG A 217 -4.25 6.94 -7.44
N VAL A 218 -4.27 7.92 -8.34
CA VAL A 218 -5.42 8.27 -9.19
C VAL A 218 -4.98 8.40 -10.65
N GLY A 219 -5.34 7.40 -11.47
CA GLY A 219 -4.87 7.30 -12.84
C GLY A 219 -3.33 7.30 -12.88
N GLU A 220 -2.75 8.24 -13.62
CA GLU A 220 -1.30 8.45 -13.75
C GLU A 220 -0.69 9.33 -12.63
N ASN A 221 -1.47 9.66 -11.59
CA ASN A 221 -0.98 10.45 -10.47
C ASN A 221 -0.71 9.55 -9.27
N VAL A 222 0.53 9.55 -8.78
CA VAL A 222 0.94 9.00 -7.49
C VAL A 222 1.02 10.16 -6.51
N ILE A 223 0.21 10.15 -5.46
CA ILE A 223 0.09 11.27 -4.52
C ILE A 223 0.59 10.83 -3.14
N ILE A 224 1.76 11.33 -2.76
CA ILE A 224 2.39 11.06 -1.47
C ILE A 224 1.90 12.09 -0.44
N ASN A 225 1.28 11.61 0.63
CA ASN A 225 0.78 12.45 1.71
C ASN A 225 1.93 13.03 2.55
N LYS A 226 2.09 14.35 2.59
CA LYS A 226 3.19 15.04 3.28
C LYS A 226 3.27 14.71 4.77
N LYS A 227 2.14 14.64 5.47
CA LYS A 227 2.14 14.30 6.90
C LYS A 227 2.73 12.91 7.12
N ARG A 228 2.33 11.93 6.30
CA ARG A 228 2.87 10.56 6.38
C ARG A 228 4.31 10.47 5.91
N TRP A 229 4.69 11.28 4.93
CA TRP A 229 6.08 11.40 4.51
C TRP A 229 6.99 11.90 5.64
N ASP A 230 6.49 12.76 6.51
CA ASP A 230 7.26 13.34 7.63
C ASP A 230 7.18 12.51 8.91
N GLU A 231 6.06 11.84 9.16
CA GLU A 231 5.73 11.26 10.46
C GLU A 231 5.45 9.75 10.42
N ALA A 232 5.37 9.13 9.24
CA ALA A 232 4.88 7.76 9.06
C ALA A 232 3.53 7.51 9.78
N VAL A 233 3.31 6.28 10.21
CA VAL A 233 2.20 5.85 11.07
C VAL A 233 2.76 5.25 12.34
N GLU A 234 2.07 5.43 13.47
CA GLU A 234 2.59 5.05 14.80
C GLU A 234 3.03 3.59 14.86
N HIS A 235 2.21 2.67 14.32
CA HIS A 235 2.52 1.24 14.37
C HIS A 235 3.80 0.89 13.61
N TRP A 236 4.20 1.67 12.59
CA TRP A 236 5.45 1.47 11.88
C TRP A 236 6.65 1.49 12.83
N PHE A 237 6.72 2.51 13.69
CA PHE A 237 7.79 2.63 14.70
C PHE A 237 7.66 1.61 15.82
N THR A 238 6.44 1.22 16.20
CA THR A 238 6.27 0.16 17.23
C THR A 238 6.82 -1.20 16.79
N HIS A 239 6.94 -1.42 15.48
CA HIS A 239 7.60 -2.58 14.90
C HIS A 239 9.13 -2.45 14.79
N GLY A 240 9.70 -1.33 15.23
CA GLY A 240 11.15 -1.07 15.17
C GLY A 240 11.65 -0.65 13.79
N GLU A 241 10.74 -0.25 12.90
CA GLU A 241 11.10 0.27 11.57
C GLU A 241 11.26 1.79 11.61
N THR A 242 11.97 2.31 10.62
CA THR A 242 12.37 3.72 10.56
C THR A 242 11.57 4.55 9.58
N LEU A 243 11.67 5.89 9.65
CA LEU A 243 10.96 6.78 8.72
C LEU A 243 11.52 6.65 7.29
N SER A 244 12.83 6.45 7.11
CA SER A 244 13.39 6.16 5.77
C SER A 244 12.79 4.89 5.15
N GLN A 245 12.55 3.85 5.96
CA GLN A 245 11.90 2.62 5.49
C GLN A 245 10.43 2.85 5.14
N TYR A 246 9.70 3.66 5.91
CA TYR A 246 8.31 4.02 5.58
C TYR A 246 8.23 4.80 4.25
N ARG A 247 9.12 5.78 4.05
CA ARG A 247 9.21 6.56 2.80
C ARG A 247 9.49 5.66 1.59
N THR A 248 10.36 4.67 1.76
CA THR A 248 10.63 3.65 0.75
C THR A 248 9.38 2.82 0.46
N MET A 249 8.70 2.33 1.50
CA MET A 249 7.49 1.52 1.39
C MET A 249 6.39 2.25 0.62
N VAL A 250 6.06 3.49 1.01
CA VAL A 250 4.93 4.21 0.41
C VAL A 250 5.19 4.58 -1.05
N LEU A 251 6.44 4.89 -1.42
CA LEU A 251 6.79 5.10 -2.83
C LEU A 251 6.59 3.82 -3.64
N ASN A 252 7.12 2.69 -3.15
CA ASN A 252 7.01 1.42 -3.84
C ASN A 252 5.56 0.93 -3.94
N HIS A 253 4.76 1.09 -2.90
CA HIS A 253 3.34 0.74 -2.87
C HIS A 253 2.55 1.53 -3.93
N GLU A 254 2.65 2.86 -3.92
CA GLU A 254 1.87 3.69 -4.85
C GLU A 254 2.34 3.51 -6.30
N VAL A 255 3.64 3.30 -6.53
CA VAL A 255 4.17 2.97 -7.87
C VAL A 255 3.80 1.54 -8.28
N GLY A 256 3.63 0.61 -7.34
CA GLY A 256 3.06 -0.71 -7.64
C GLY A 256 1.70 -0.60 -8.34
N HIS A 257 0.85 0.34 -7.92
CA HIS A 257 -0.41 0.62 -8.64
C HIS A 257 -0.18 1.16 -10.05
N VAL A 258 0.88 1.92 -10.31
CA VAL A 258 1.25 2.32 -11.68
C VAL A 258 1.55 1.09 -12.52
N LEU A 259 2.31 0.13 -11.97
CA LEU A 259 2.71 -1.12 -12.65
C LEU A 259 1.58 -2.15 -12.82
N GLY A 260 0.39 -1.88 -12.26
CA GLY A 260 -0.81 -2.68 -12.44
C GLY A 260 -1.24 -3.48 -11.21
N HIS A 261 -0.52 -3.37 -10.11
CA HIS A 261 -0.89 -4.02 -8.85
C HIS A 261 -2.14 -3.40 -8.22
N VAL A 262 -2.86 -4.19 -7.43
CA VAL A 262 -4.05 -3.75 -6.70
C VAL A 262 -3.92 -3.99 -5.20
N ASP A 263 -4.62 -3.17 -4.41
CA ASP A 263 -4.60 -3.28 -2.95
C ASP A 263 -4.94 -4.68 -2.47
N ASN A 264 -4.10 -5.19 -1.57
CA ASN A 264 -4.27 -6.49 -0.93
C ASN A 264 -4.39 -7.67 -1.93
N GLU A 265 -3.79 -7.57 -3.12
CA GLU A 265 -3.77 -8.67 -4.09
C GLU A 265 -3.15 -9.96 -3.53
N THR A 266 -2.10 -9.81 -2.72
CA THR A 266 -1.53 -10.85 -1.88
C THR A 266 -1.91 -10.53 -0.44
N VAL A 267 -2.41 -11.54 0.27
CA VAL A 267 -2.90 -11.36 1.64
C VAL A 267 -1.76 -11.63 2.62
N CYS A 268 -1.69 -10.86 3.70
CA CYS A 268 -0.79 -11.13 4.82
C CYS A 268 -0.88 -12.61 5.27
N GLU A 269 0.26 -13.29 5.33
CA GLU A 269 0.36 -14.69 5.76
C GLU A 269 0.22 -14.88 7.28
N GLY A 270 0.16 -13.78 8.04
CA GLY A 270 -0.06 -13.77 9.47
C GLY A 270 1.18 -13.35 10.28
N ALA A 271 1.11 -13.61 11.58
CA ALA A 271 2.07 -13.11 12.57
C ALA A 271 3.53 -13.43 12.23
N GLY A 272 4.38 -12.39 12.24
CA GLY A 272 5.83 -12.51 12.02
C GLY A 272 6.25 -12.71 10.56
N LYS A 273 5.30 -12.73 9.61
CA LYS A 273 5.57 -12.73 8.17
C LYS A 273 5.64 -11.29 7.67
N LYS A 274 6.49 -11.03 6.67
CA LYS A 274 6.51 -9.74 6.00
C LYS A 274 5.16 -9.47 5.34
N ALA A 275 4.67 -8.24 5.49
CA ALA A 275 3.53 -7.78 4.74
C ALA A 275 3.87 -7.81 3.24
N PRO A 276 2.97 -8.28 2.37
CA PRO A 276 3.06 -8.00 0.95
C PRO A 276 3.12 -6.49 0.73
N LEU A 277 3.93 -6.03 -0.23
CA LEU A 277 4.11 -4.61 -0.47
C LEU A 277 2.78 -3.92 -0.80
N MET A 278 1.91 -4.61 -1.53
CA MET A 278 0.60 -4.08 -1.96
C MET A 278 -0.49 -4.20 -0.88
N GLN A 279 -0.15 -4.67 0.32
CA GLN A 279 -1.01 -4.49 1.49
C GLN A 279 -1.06 -3.00 1.87
N GLU A 280 -2.21 -2.51 2.31
CA GLU A 280 -2.38 -1.15 2.84
C GLU A 280 -1.73 -1.00 4.23
N GLN A 281 -0.40 -1.15 4.30
CA GLN A 281 0.38 -1.21 5.54
C GLN A 281 0.28 0.05 6.39
N SER A 282 -0.01 1.20 5.77
CA SER A 282 -0.29 2.46 6.47
C SER A 282 -1.59 2.43 7.26
N MET A 283 -2.55 1.59 6.87
CA MET A 283 -3.84 1.45 7.56
C MET A 283 -3.80 0.35 8.62
N ASP A 284 -3.33 -0.85 8.24
CA ASP A 284 -3.25 -2.00 9.12
C ASP A 284 -2.27 -3.05 8.58
N LEU A 285 -1.41 -3.58 9.46
CA LEU A 285 -0.49 -4.67 9.15
C LEU A 285 -1.14 -6.05 9.22
N ARG A 286 -2.36 -6.18 9.76
CA ARG A 286 -3.11 -7.46 9.84
C ARG A 286 -2.29 -8.60 10.47
N GLY A 287 -1.40 -8.25 11.40
CA GLY A 287 -0.49 -9.17 12.09
C GLY A 287 0.87 -9.39 11.41
N CYS A 288 1.05 -8.98 10.15
CA CYS A 288 2.35 -9.04 9.49
C CYS A 288 3.35 -8.04 10.10
N THR A 289 4.63 -8.23 9.82
CA THR A 289 5.67 -7.22 10.05
C THR A 289 5.73 -6.27 8.85
N PRO A 290 6.09 -5.00 9.05
CA PRO A 290 6.24 -4.07 7.95
C PRO A 290 7.23 -4.55 6.88
N ASN A 291 7.06 -4.06 5.66
CA ASN A 291 7.93 -4.39 4.54
C ASN A 291 7.92 -3.29 3.48
N ALA A 292 9.10 -2.80 3.10
CA ALA A 292 9.26 -1.68 2.18
C ALA A 292 9.51 -2.07 0.72
N TRP A 293 9.69 -3.36 0.43
CA TRP A 293 10.09 -3.87 -0.88
C TRP A 293 9.14 -4.98 -1.35
N PRO A 294 8.93 -5.16 -2.66
CA PRO A 294 8.12 -6.26 -3.17
C PRO A 294 8.71 -7.61 -2.76
N LEU A 295 7.84 -8.54 -2.37
CA LEU A 295 8.19 -9.94 -2.21
C LEU A 295 8.46 -10.58 -3.58
N ASP A 296 9.16 -11.71 -3.61
CA ASP A 296 9.53 -12.35 -4.88
C ASP A 296 8.30 -12.74 -5.73
N ASN A 297 7.18 -13.07 -5.10
CA ASN A 297 5.91 -13.36 -5.78
C ASN A 297 5.15 -12.10 -6.24
N GLU A 298 5.60 -10.91 -5.86
CA GLU A 298 5.07 -9.61 -6.30
C GLU A 298 5.87 -9.03 -7.48
N LEU A 299 6.94 -9.69 -7.95
CA LEU A 299 7.81 -9.19 -9.03
C LEU A 299 7.25 -9.42 -10.44
N TRP A 300 6.12 -8.77 -10.70
CA TRP A 300 5.45 -8.72 -12.00
C TRP A 300 5.07 -7.29 -12.37
N THR A 301 4.72 -7.07 -13.63
CA THR A 301 4.28 -5.77 -14.16
C THR A 301 3.32 -6.02 -15.32
N ALA A 302 2.42 -5.07 -15.57
CA ALA A 302 1.51 -5.08 -16.72
C ALA A 302 2.12 -4.53 -18.03
N TYR A 303 3.40 -4.11 -17.99
CA TYR A 303 4.13 -3.45 -19.09
C TYR A 303 5.18 -4.35 -19.72
#